data_AF-A0AAV0B4A7-F1
#
_entry.id   AF-A0AAV0B4A7-F1
#
_cell.length_a   1.000
_cell.length_b   1.000
_cell.length_c   1.000
_cell.angle_alpha   90.00
_cell.angle_beta   90.00
_cell.angle_gamma   90.00
#
_symmetry.space_group_name_H-M   'P 1'
#
loop_
_entity.id
_entity.type
_entity.pdbx_description
1 polymer ?
#
loop_
_entity_poly.entity_id
_entity_poly.type
_entity_poly.pdbx_seq_one_letter_code
_entity_poly.pdbx_strand_id
1 'polypeptide(L)'
;MAQEQSNSEQVEGENESINQGPMPIGLLSEHGISQSDIKKLTDAGNDTIEAIAFQPRKSLLSIKGISEAKADKLLAICNQLIPLGFTTAAEVHNRRASMIHITTGSKNLDTMLGGGIDTQSITEFYGEFRTGKSQLCHHLSVTCQLPSDMGGGEGKCMFIDTEGTFRPERVLAIAERYGLDGDEVLNNIAVARAYNSDHQAQLLRDASRLMTLSSNGTLQNRLQR
;
A
#
# COMPACT_ATOMS: atom_id res chain seq x y z
N MET A 1 -29.44 46.66 -21.91
CA MET A 1 -28.76 45.39 -22.24
C MET A 1 -27.29 45.60 -21.96
N ALA A 2 -26.88 45.38 -20.71
CA ALA A 2 -25.50 45.44 -20.27
C ALA A 2 -25.08 44.01 -19.99
N GLN A 3 -24.02 43.55 -20.65
CA GLN A 3 -23.41 42.24 -20.48
C GLN A 3 -22.48 42.30 -19.27
N GLU A 4 -22.84 41.63 -18.18
CA GLU A 4 -21.88 41.29 -17.12
C GLU A 4 -21.13 40.04 -17.55
N GLN A 5 -19.89 40.24 -18.00
CA GLN A 5 -18.91 39.17 -18.14
C GLN A 5 -18.38 38.82 -16.74
N SER A 6 -18.84 37.70 -16.20
CA SER A 6 -18.24 37.11 -15.00
C SER A 6 -16.89 36.49 -15.38
N ASN A 7 -15.82 37.23 -15.09
CA ASN A 7 -14.44 36.77 -15.16
C ASN A 7 -14.22 35.76 -14.01
N SER A 8 -14.35 34.46 -14.29
CA SER A 8 -13.91 33.42 -13.36
C SER A 8 -12.42 33.18 -13.58
N GLU A 9 -11.61 33.96 -12.87
CA GLU A 9 -10.19 33.66 -12.67
C GLU A 9 -10.08 32.27 -12.03
N GLN A 10 -9.62 31.31 -12.83
CA GLN A 10 -9.17 30.02 -12.34
C GLN A 10 -7.92 30.29 -11.51
N VAL A 11 -8.07 30.22 -10.19
CA VAL A 11 -6.95 30.09 -9.27
C VAL A 11 -6.38 28.71 -9.54
N GLU A 12 -5.36 28.65 -10.40
CA GLU A 12 -4.42 27.54 -10.49
C GLU A 12 -3.68 27.45 -9.15
N GLY A 13 -4.34 26.84 -8.16
CA GLY A 13 -3.65 26.30 -7.01
C GLY A 13 -2.80 25.14 -7.51
N GLU A 14 -1.49 25.31 -7.45
CA GLU A 14 -0.49 24.25 -7.49
C GLU A 14 -0.83 23.20 -6.41
N ASN A 15 -1.81 22.35 -6.66
CA ASN A 15 -1.95 21.08 -5.95
C ASN A 15 -0.88 20.17 -6.54
N GLU A 16 0.36 20.38 -6.09
CA GLU A 16 1.39 19.35 -6.21
C GLU A 16 0.77 18.04 -5.71
N SER A 17 0.71 17.09 -6.65
CA SER A 17 0.15 15.76 -6.53
C SER A 17 0.37 15.15 -5.15
N ILE A 18 -0.69 15.08 -4.34
CA ILE A 18 -0.78 14.20 -3.16
C ILE A 18 -0.97 12.77 -3.68
N ASN A 19 0.05 12.25 -4.35
CA ASN A 19 0.17 10.84 -4.69
C ASN A 19 1.61 10.39 -4.40
N GLN A 20 2.09 10.74 -3.21
CA GLN A 20 3.29 10.13 -2.67
C GLN A 20 2.82 8.93 -1.85
N GLY A 21 3.27 7.74 -2.24
CA GLY A 21 3.13 6.54 -1.43
C GLY A 21 3.79 6.72 -0.04
N PRO A 22 3.87 5.65 0.76
CA PRO A 22 4.39 5.77 2.12
C PRO A 22 5.79 6.44 2.14
N MET A 23 5.97 7.44 2.99
CA MET A 23 7.22 8.15 3.11
C MET A 23 8.28 7.28 3.81
N PRO A 24 9.43 7.00 3.17
CA PRO A 24 10.47 6.18 3.77
C PRO A 24 11.02 6.81 5.06
N ILE A 25 11.25 5.98 6.09
CA ILE A 25 11.79 6.46 7.38
C ILE A 25 13.17 7.15 7.25
N GLY A 26 13.92 6.87 6.19
CA GLY A 26 15.21 7.49 5.91
C GLY A 26 15.15 9.03 5.81
N LEU A 27 14.01 9.60 5.41
CA LEU A 27 13.79 11.04 5.30
C LEU A 27 13.91 11.77 6.65
N LEU A 28 13.76 11.05 7.77
CA LEU A 28 13.98 11.61 9.10
C LEU A 28 15.43 12.09 9.32
N SER A 29 16.40 11.56 8.55
CA SER A 29 17.79 11.99 8.65
C SER A 29 17.99 13.43 8.21
N GLU A 30 17.23 13.89 7.21
CA GLU A 30 17.20 15.29 6.74
C GLU A 30 16.60 16.23 7.81
N HIS A 31 15.78 15.68 8.70
CA HIS A 31 15.14 16.39 9.81
C HIS A 31 15.93 16.25 11.14
N GLY A 32 17.21 15.85 11.05
CA GLY A 32 18.14 15.83 12.18
C GLY A 32 17.92 14.67 13.16
N ILE A 33 17.36 13.55 12.69
CA ILE A 33 17.35 12.28 13.43
C ILE A 33 18.59 11.46 13.05
N SER A 34 19.29 10.93 14.06
CA SER A 34 20.51 10.16 13.81
C SER A 34 20.23 8.83 13.11
N GLN A 35 21.15 8.36 12.27
CA GLN A 35 21.08 7.03 11.65
C GLN A 35 20.97 5.90 12.69
N SER A 36 21.56 6.10 13.87
CA SER A 36 21.46 5.14 14.98
C SER A 36 20.05 5.03 15.54
N ASP A 37 19.29 6.13 15.55
CA ASP A 37 17.91 6.14 16.02
C ASP A 37 16.94 5.65 14.94
N ILE A 38 17.18 6.01 13.67
CA ILE A 38 16.46 5.44 12.52
C ILE A 38 16.57 3.92 12.53
N LYS A 39 17.78 3.38 12.72
CA LYS A 39 17.99 1.93 12.81
C LYS A 39 17.16 1.29 13.93
N LYS A 40 17.10 1.89 15.13
CA LYS A 40 16.29 1.36 16.23
C LYS A 40 14.79 1.38 15.91
N LEU A 41 14.32 2.41 15.21
CA LEU A 41 12.93 2.52 14.78
C LEU A 41 12.60 1.43 13.75
N THR A 42 13.47 1.21 12.77
CA THR A 42 13.36 0.13 11.78
C THR A 42 13.43 -1.26 12.42
N ASP A 43 14.35 -1.48 13.36
CA ASP A 43 14.46 -2.74 14.12
C ASP A 43 13.21 -3.01 14.97
N ALA A 44 12.46 -1.96 15.33
CA ALA A 44 11.16 -2.04 16.01
C ALA A 44 9.96 -2.16 15.05
N GLY A 45 10.18 -2.30 13.74
CA GLY A 45 9.13 -2.48 12.73
C GLY A 45 8.58 -1.18 12.15
N ASN A 46 9.26 -0.05 12.31
CA ASN A 46 8.88 1.23 11.70
C ASN A 46 9.72 1.47 10.45
N ASP A 47 9.14 1.21 9.29
CA ASP A 47 9.80 1.42 8.00
C ASP A 47 9.42 2.75 7.33
N THR A 48 8.33 3.39 7.77
CA THR A 48 7.78 4.62 7.18
C THR A 48 7.52 5.70 8.22
N ILE A 49 7.36 6.95 7.79
CA ILE A 49 7.02 8.08 8.67
C ILE A 49 5.60 7.91 9.21
N GLU A 50 4.67 7.42 8.39
CA GLU A 50 3.28 7.12 8.77
C GLU A 50 3.21 6.11 9.91
N ALA A 51 4.05 5.08 9.91
CA ALA A 51 4.12 4.11 10.99
C ALA A 51 4.44 4.77 12.35
N ILE A 52 5.26 5.83 12.35
CA ILE A 52 5.58 6.63 13.54
C ILE A 52 4.44 7.57 13.89
N ALA A 53 3.87 8.24 12.90
CA ALA A 53 2.82 9.24 13.09
C ALA A 53 1.51 8.63 13.64
N PHE A 54 1.16 7.43 13.20
CA PHE A 54 -0.12 6.78 13.54
C PHE A 54 -0.08 5.96 14.82
N GLN A 55 1.11 5.68 15.36
CA GLN A 55 1.21 4.88 16.59
C GLN A 55 1.12 5.77 17.85
N PRO A 56 0.63 5.22 18.98
CA PRO A 56 0.65 5.94 20.25
C PRO A 56 2.09 6.25 20.70
N ARG A 57 2.27 7.43 21.33
CA ARG A 57 3.57 7.82 21.95
C ARG A 57 4.14 6.73 22.86
N LYS A 58 3.29 6.00 23.59
CA LYS A 58 3.69 4.90 24.47
C LYS A 58 4.42 3.77 23.72
N SER A 59 4.03 3.48 22.48
CA SER A 59 4.70 2.48 21.64
C SER A 59 6.12 2.92 21.28
N LEU A 60 6.33 4.20 20.96
CA LEU A 60 7.67 4.75 20.70
C LEU A 60 8.59 4.65 21.92
N LEU A 61 8.06 4.91 23.11
CA LEU A 61 8.83 4.82 24.37
C LEU A 61 9.21 3.39 24.74
N SER A 62 8.48 2.39 24.23
CA SER A 62 8.83 0.98 24.44
C SER A 62 10.06 0.56 23.63
N ILE A 63 10.47 1.37 22.64
CA ILE A 63 11.65 1.10 21.81
C ILE A 63 12.91 1.42 22.61
N LYS A 64 13.72 0.40 22.84
CA LYS A 64 14.97 0.52 23.61
C LYS A 64 15.88 1.60 23.01
N GLY A 65 16.18 2.62 23.80
CA GLY A 65 17.08 3.72 23.42
C GLY A 65 16.40 4.93 22.78
N ILE A 66 15.07 4.96 22.74
CA ILE A 66 14.26 6.14 22.46
C ILE A 66 13.81 6.76 23.79
N SER A 67 14.28 7.98 24.07
CA SER A 67 13.87 8.75 25.25
C SER A 67 12.62 9.57 24.96
N GLU A 68 12.00 10.12 26.01
CA GLU A 68 10.85 11.03 25.87
C GLU A 68 11.13 12.20 24.93
N ALA A 69 12.25 12.90 25.13
CA ALA A 69 12.64 14.01 24.27
C ALA A 69 12.83 13.59 22.80
N LYS A 70 13.30 12.36 22.54
CA LYS A 70 13.42 11.84 21.17
C LYS A 70 12.05 11.53 20.58
N ALA A 71 11.15 10.92 21.35
CA ALA A 71 9.78 10.64 20.91
C ALA A 71 9.04 11.93 20.56
N ASP A 72 9.16 12.97 21.39
CA ASP A 72 8.52 14.27 21.15
C ASP A 72 9.08 14.95 19.89
N LYS A 73 10.41 14.88 19.70
CA LYS A 73 11.06 15.37 18.46
C LYS A 73 10.56 14.63 17.22
N LEU A 74 10.46 13.30 17.28
CA LEU A 74 9.98 12.46 16.17
C LEU A 74 8.54 12.82 15.79
N LEU A 75 7.64 12.89 16.78
CA LEU A 75 6.23 13.22 16.55
C LEU A 75 6.07 14.64 16.02
N ALA A 76 6.86 15.61 16.48
CA ALA A 76 6.85 16.96 15.95
C ALA A 76 7.21 17.00 14.46
N ILE A 77 8.23 16.25 14.04
CA ILE A 77 8.61 16.12 12.62
C ILE A 77 7.49 15.44 11.83
N CYS A 78 6.94 14.34 12.33
CA CYS A 78 5.86 13.61 11.64
C CYS A 78 4.62 14.50 11.42
N ASN A 79 4.26 15.34 12.39
CA ASN A 79 3.13 16.28 12.28
C ASN A 79 3.37 17.40 11.25
N GLN A 80 4.62 17.70 10.91
CA GLN A 80 4.95 18.67 9.86
C GLN A 80 4.87 18.02 8.47
N LEU A 81 5.21 16.73 8.38
CA LEU A 81 5.25 16.00 7.11
C LEU A 81 3.89 15.38 6.73
N ILE A 82 3.09 15.01 7.72
CA ILE A 82 1.81 14.31 7.51
C ILE A 82 0.66 15.21 7.94
N PRO A 83 -0.31 15.49 7.06
CA PRO A 83 -1.50 16.27 7.41
C PRO A 83 -2.46 15.44 8.26
N LEU A 84 -2.27 15.48 9.59
CA LEU A 84 -3.11 14.77 10.57
C LEU A 84 -4.31 15.60 11.10
N GLY A 85 -4.48 16.82 10.59
CA GLY A 85 -5.50 17.76 11.04
C GLY A 85 -6.88 17.53 10.45
N PHE A 86 -7.80 18.44 10.79
CA PHE A 86 -9.11 18.50 10.16
C PHE A 86 -8.99 18.92 8.69
N THR A 87 -9.79 18.29 7.84
CA THR A 87 -9.93 18.57 6.41
C THR A 87 -11.39 18.69 6.05
N THR A 88 -11.71 19.36 4.94
CA THR A 88 -13.11 19.51 4.52
C THR A 88 -13.65 18.21 3.93
N ALA A 89 -14.96 17.99 3.98
CA ALA A 89 -15.58 16.82 3.33
C ALA A 89 -15.34 16.82 1.81
N ALA A 90 -15.19 18.00 1.19
CA ALA A 90 -14.85 18.14 -0.23
C ALA A 90 -13.44 17.62 -0.54
N GLU A 91 -12.44 17.93 0.31
CA GLU A 91 -11.09 17.38 0.18
C GLU A 91 -11.07 15.86 0.32
N VAL A 92 -11.84 15.32 1.27
CA VAL A 92 -11.99 13.86 1.43
C VAL A 92 -12.62 13.24 0.19
N HIS A 93 -13.67 13.86 -0.38
CA HIS A 93 -14.31 13.38 -1.60
C HIS A 93 -13.32 13.36 -2.78
N ASN A 94 -12.57 14.45 -2.99
CA ASN A 94 -11.58 14.53 -4.07
C ASN A 94 -10.47 13.47 -3.91
N ARG A 95 -9.98 13.25 -2.68
CA ARG A 95 -8.99 12.19 -2.40
C ARG A 95 -9.54 10.79 -2.69
N ARG A 96 -10.82 10.55 -2.39
CA ARG A 96 -11.47 9.27 -2.69
C ARG A 96 -11.72 9.07 -4.18
N ALA A 97 -11.99 10.15 -4.91
CA ALA A 97 -12.17 10.11 -6.36
C ALA A 97 -10.88 9.74 -7.13
N SER A 98 -9.71 9.94 -6.52
CA SER A 98 -8.41 9.54 -7.07
C SER A 98 -7.93 8.16 -6.62
N MET A 99 -8.76 7.38 -5.89
CA MET A 99 -8.36 6.03 -5.49
C MET A 99 -8.29 5.10 -6.70
N ILE A 100 -7.29 4.21 -6.69
CA ILE A 100 -7.15 3.16 -7.69
C ILE A 100 -8.13 2.04 -7.32
N HIS A 101 -8.84 1.53 -8.32
CA HIS A 101 -9.72 0.37 -8.20
C HIS A 101 -9.16 -0.77 -9.06
N ILE A 102 -8.82 -1.90 -8.43
CA ILE A 102 -8.25 -3.05 -9.14
C ILE A 102 -9.39 -3.90 -9.72
N THR A 103 -9.41 -4.10 -11.04
CA THR A 103 -10.41 -4.95 -11.69
C THR A 103 -10.36 -6.37 -11.17
N THR A 104 -11.54 -6.95 -10.94
CA THR A 104 -11.73 -8.36 -10.62
C THR A 104 -11.69 -9.25 -11.86
N GLY A 105 -11.56 -8.66 -13.05
CA GLY A 105 -11.65 -9.34 -14.35
C GLY A 105 -13.07 -9.70 -14.78
N SER A 106 -14.08 -9.30 -14.01
CA SER A 106 -15.49 -9.48 -14.31
C SER A 106 -16.21 -8.13 -14.26
N LYS A 107 -16.74 -7.69 -15.40
CA LYS A 107 -17.48 -6.42 -15.51
C LYS A 107 -18.66 -6.33 -14.55
N ASN A 108 -19.35 -7.44 -14.32
CA ASN A 108 -20.51 -7.47 -13.41
C ASN A 108 -20.08 -7.27 -11.96
N LEU A 109 -18.98 -7.90 -11.55
CA LEU A 109 -18.46 -7.78 -10.19
C LEU A 109 -17.85 -6.39 -9.97
N ASP A 110 -17.10 -5.87 -10.95
CA ASP A 110 -16.55 -4.52 -10.90
C ASP A 110 -17.67 -3.48 -10.78
N THR A 111 -18.76 -3.61 -11.55
CA THR A 111 -19.92 -2.73 -11.45
C THR A 111 -20.57 -2.79 -10.07
N MET A 112 -20.73 -4.00 -9.52
CA MET A 112 -21.30 -4.19 -8.18
C MET A 112 -20.42 -3.57 -7.08
N LEU A 113 -19.11 -3.57 -7.26
CA LEU A 113 -18.14 -2.99 -6.33
C LEU A 113 -17.87 -1.49 -6.58
N GLY A 114 -18.47 -0.89 -7.60
CA GLY A 114 -18.26 0.53 -7.93
C GLY A 114 -16.95 0.83 -8.68
N GLY A 115 -16.37 -0.16 -9.36
CA GLY A 115 -15.19 0.00 -10.21
C GLY A 115 -14.19 -1.16 -10.10
N GLY A 116 -14.19 -1.89 -8.98
CA GLY A 116 -13.24 -2.95 -8.69
C GLY A 116 -12.96 -3.05 -7.20
N ILE A 117 -11.80 -3.58 -6.82
CA ILE A 117 -11.33 -3.62 -5.43
C ILE A 117 -10.71 -2.28 -5.06
N ASP A 118 -11.26 -1.63 -4.04
CA ASP A 118 -10.77 -0.36 -3.51
C ASP A 118 -9.38 -0.50 -2.87
N THR A 119 -8.40 0.25 -3.37
CA THR A 119 -7.14 0.47 -2.65
C THR A 119 -7.35 1.32 -1.39
N GLN A 120 -6.38 1.34 -0.48
CA GLN A 120 -6.45 2.04 0.82
C GLN A 120 -7.59 1.53 1.73
N SER A 121 -8.08 0.32 1.48
CA SER A 121 -9.13 -0.32 2.28
C SER A 121 -8.84 -1.82 2.45
N ILE A 122 -9.58 -2.47 3.35
CA ILE A 122 -9.59 -3.94 3.47
C ILE A 122 -10.92 -4.43 2.92
N THR A 123 -10.86 -5.31 1.92
CA THR A 123 -12.03 -5.99 1.36
C THR A 123 -12.03 -7.46 1.79
N GLU A 124 -13.11 -7.92 2.43
CA GLU A 124 -13.26 -9.30 2.89
C GLU A 124 -14.17 -10.10 1.94
N PHE A 125 -13.68 -11.24 1.46
CA PHE A 125 -14.47 -12.22 0.71
C PHE A 125 -14.78 -13.43 1.58
N TYR A 126 -16.03 -13.58 2.03
CA TYR A 126 -16.49 -14.71 2.82
C TYR A 126 -17.47 -15.61 2.03
N GLY A 127 -17.53 -16.89 2.39
CA GLY A 127 -18.43 -17.86 1.76
C GLY A 127 -17.95 -19.30 1.92
N GLU A 128 -18.78 -20.26 1.51
CA GLU A 128 -18.51 -21.69 1.64
C GLU A 128 -17.27 -22.16 0.86
N PHE A 129 -16.78 -23.36 1.16
CA PHE A 129 -15.76 -24.00 0.34
C PHE A 129 -16.22 -24.09 -1.12
N ARG A 130 -15.29 -23.94 -2.08
CA ARG A 130 -15.56 -24.03 -3.53
C ARG A 130 -16.42 -22.91 -4.14
N THR A 131 -16.67 -21.81 -3.42
CA THR A 131 -17.38 -20.63 -3.98
C THR A 131 -16.51 -19.68 -4.82
N GLY A 132 -15.22 -20.00 -5.02
CA GLY A 132 -14.32 -19.22 -5.88
C GLY A 132 -13.45 -18.17 -5.19
N LYS A 133 -13.47 -18.07 -3.84
CA LYS A 133 -12.62 -17.14 -3.08
C LYS A 133 -11.14 -17.20 -3.50
N SER A 134 -10.54 -18.39 -3.47
CA SER A 134 -9.14 -18.56 -3.87
C SER A 134 -8.91 -18.22 -5.35
N GLN A 135 -9.88 -18.46 -6.24
CA GLN A 135 -9.76 -18.11 -7.65
C GLN A 135 -9.69 -16.59 -7.84
N LEU A 136 -10.54 -15.86 -7.11
CA LEU A 136 -10.52 -14.40 -7.12
C LEU A 136 -9.15 -13.87 -6.62
N CYS A 137 -8.58 -14.45 -5.56
CA CYS A 137 -7.25 -14.05 -5.10
C CYS A 137 -6.15 -14.28 -6.15
N HIS A 138 -6.19 -15.39 -6.90
CA HIS A 138 -5.24 -15.61 -8.01
C HIS A 138 -5.44 -14.57 -9.12
N HIS A 139 -6.70 -14.24 -9.45
CA HIS A 139 -7.02 -13.23 -10.45
C HIS A 139 -6.48 -11.86 -10.06
N LEU A 140 -6.73 -11.44 -8.82
CA LEU A 140 -6.25 -10.17 -8.26
C LEU A 140 -4.72 -10.10 -8.16
N SER A 141 -4.04 -11.23 -7.96
CA SER A 141 -2.57 -11.29 -7.93
C SER A 141 -1.92 -10.95 -9.29
N VAL A 142 -2.70 -11.05 -10.38
CA VAL A 142 -2.29 -10.65 -11.74
C VAL A 142 -2.85 -9.27 -12.09
N THR A 143 -4.13 -9.01 -11.84
CA THR A 143 -4.75 -7.74 -12.26
C THR A 143 -4.19 -6.52 -11.52
N CYS A 144 -3.66 -6.68 -10.31
CA CYS A 144 -2.97 -5.57 -9.63
C CYS A 144 -1.72 -5.09 -10.37
N GLN A 145 -1.13 -5.94 -11.22
CA GLN A 145 0.07 -5.64 -12.00
C GLN A 145 -0.23 -4.95 -13.34
N LEU A 146 -1.50 -4.91 -13.75
CA LEU A 146 -1.89 -4.29 -15.01
C LEU A 146 -1.67 -2.76 -14.97
N PRO A 147 -1.51 -2.13 -16.16
CA PRO A 147 -1.60 -0.69 -16.30
C PRO A 147 -2.89 -0.11 -15.73
N SER A 148 -2.83 1.14 -15.26
CA SER A 148 -3.97 1.82 -14.65
C SER A 148 -5.16 1.99 -15.61
N ASP A 149 -4.90 2.18 -16.91
CA ASP A 149 -5.92 2.30 -17.96
C ASP A 149 -6.65 0.97 -18.27
N MET A 150 -6.09 -0.15 -17.83
CA MET A 150 -6.70 -1.48 -17.87
C MET A 150 -7.37 -1.88 -16.54
N GLY A 151 -7.48 -0.95 -15.59
CA GLY A 151 -8.03 -1.20 -14.25
C GLY A 151 -7.05 -1.94 -13.33
N GLY A 152 -5.74 -1.85 -13.59
CA GLY A 152 -4.71 -2.31 -12.67
C GLY A 152 -4.18 -1.22 -11.75
N GLY A 153 -3.14 -1.55 -11.01
CA GLY A 153 -2.47 -0.61 -10.10
C GLY A 153 -0.95 -0.56 -10.30
N GLU A 154 -0.43 -1.13 -11.38
CA GLU A 154 1.00 -1.16 -11.72
C GLU A 154 1.88 -1.66 -10.55
N GLY A 155 1.30 -2.53 -9.72
CA GLY A 155 1.83 -2.92 -8.42
C GLY A 155 2.15 -4.42 -8.36
N LYS A 156 3.16 -4.75 -7.55
CA LYS A 156 3.49 -6.13 -7.17
C LYS A 156 2.43 -6.70 -6.22
N CYS A 157 2.39 -8.03 -6.09
CA CYS A 157 1.48 -8.73 -5.19
C CYS A 157 2.23 -9.40 -4.03
N MET A 158 1.65 -9.34 -2.82
CA MET A 158 2.04 -10.23 -1.71
C MET A 158 0.89 -11.18 -1.40
N PHE A 159 1.21 -12.48 -1.37
CA PHE A 159 0.25 -13.55 -1.18
C PHE A 159 0.63 -14.38 0.05
N ILE A 160 -0.15 -14.26 1.12
CA ILE A 160 0.00 -15.10 2.33
C ILE A 160 -1.05 -16.21 2.27
N ASP A 161 -0.59 -17.46 2.14
CA ASP A 161 -1.42 -18.65 2.02
C ASP A 161 -1.38 -19.49 3.30
N THR A 162 -2.55 -19.76 3.88
CA THR A 162 -2.69 -20.60 5.09
C THR A 162 -3.11 -22.03 4.76
N GLU A 163 -3.62 -22.30 3.56
CA GLU A 163 -4.18 -23.59 3.17
C GLU A 163 -3.29 -24.35 2.17
N GLY A 164 -2.30 -23.69 1.58
CA GLY A 164 -1.44 -24.30 0.55
C GLY A 164 -2.19 -24.47 -0.79
N THR A 165 -3.08 -23.54 -1.11
CA THR A 165 -3.92 -23.54 -2.32
C THR A 165 -3.37 -22.67 -3.45
N PHE A 166 -2.29 -21.93 -3.22
CA PHE A 166 -1.61 -21.18 -4.28
C PHE A 166 -1.08 -22.12 -5.38
N ARG A 167 -1.39 -21.82 -6.64
CA ARG A 167 -0.99 -22.61 -7.82
C ARG A 167 -0.46 -21.66 -8.91
N PRO A 168 0.87 -21.62 -9.16
CA PRO A 168 1.47 -20.75 -10.19
C PRO A 168 0.86 -20.95 -11.58
N GLU A 169 0.44 -22.16 -11.92
CA GLU A 169 -0.14 -22.48 -13.23
C GLU A 169 -1.45 -21.71 -13.48
N ARG A 170 -2.21 -21.40 -12.41
CA ARG A 170 -3.41 -20.55 -12.52
C ARG A 170 -3.04 -19.11 -12.82
N VAL A 171 -1.99 -18.60 -12.20
CA VAL A 171 -1.47 -17.24 -12.43
C VAL A 171 -1.05 -17.10 -13.89
N LEU A 172 -0.31 -18.07 -14.44
CA LEU A 172 0.12 -18.09 -15.84
C LEU A 172 -1.06 -18.03 -16.81
N ALA A 173 -2.13 -18.80 -16.57
CA ALA A 173 -3.33 -18.77 -17.41
C ALA A 173 -4.05 -17.41 -17.36
N ILE A 174 -4.04 -16.74 -16.20
CA ILE A 174 -4.60 -15.40 -16.06
C ILE A 174 -3.70 -14.37 -16.76
N ALA A 175 -2.38 -14.47 -16.64
CA ALA A 175 -1.42 -13.61 -17.33
C ALA A 175 -1.59 -13.67 -18.86
N GLU A 176 -1.72 -14.88 -19.41
CA GLU A 176 -1.97 -15.12 -20.84
C GLU A 176 -3.24 -14.40 -21.31
N ARG A 177 -4.33 -14.46 -20.52
CA ARG A 177 -5.59 -13.75 -20.84
C ARG A 177 -5.39 -12.24 -21.02
N TYR A 178 -4.46 -11.63 -20.28
CA TYR A 178 -4.17 -10.21 -20.36
C TYR A 178 -2.97 -9.88 -21.26
N GLY A 179 -2.36 -10.88 -21.92
CA GLY A 179 -1.19 -10.69 -22.78
C GLY A 179 0.07 -10.27 -22.03
N LEU A 180 0.19 -10.64 -20.74
CA LEU A 180 1.37 -10.37 -19.92
C LEU A 180 2.42 -11.48 -20.06
N ASP A 181 3.69 -11.14 -19.87
CA ASP A 181 4.76 -12.13 -19.74
C ASP A 181 4.60 -12.92 -18.42
N GLY A 182 4.46 -14.24 -18.54
CA GLY A 182 4.18 -15.10 -17.39
C GLY A 182 5.31 -15.13 -16.36
N ASP A 183 6.56 -15.07 -16.81
CA ASP A 183 7.72 -15.13 -15.92
C ASP A 183 7.86 -13.81 -15.15
N GLU A 184 7.66 -12.67 -15.80
CA GLU A 184 7.61 -11.36 -15.15
C GLU A 184 6.47 -11.29 -14.11
N VAL A 185 5.27 -11.76 -14.47
CA VAL A 185 4.12 -11.79 -13.56
C VAL A 185 4.42 -12.62 -12.32
N LEU A 186 4.99 -13.82 -12.47
CA LEU A 186 5.37 -14.67 -11.34
C LEU A 186 6.44 -14.01 -10.45
N ASN A 187 7.42 -13.34 -11.05
CA ASN A 187 8.49 -12.65 -10.32
C ASN A 187 8.00 -11.42 -9.52
N ASN A 188 6.81 -10.91 -9.86
CA ASN A 188 6.16 -9.82 -9.16
C ASN A 188 5.20 -10.28 -8.04
N ILE A 189 5.05 -11.58 -7.81
CA ILE A 189 4.22 -12.14 -6.73
C ILE A 189 5.14 -12.74 -5.66
N ALA A 190 5.20 -12.10 -4.49
CA ALA A 190 5.87 -12.65 -3.31
C ALA A 190 4.89 -13.56 -2.55
N VAL A 191 5.19 -14.85 -2.45
CA VAL A 191 4.31 -15.85 -1.81
C VAL A 191 4.96 -16.36 -0.52
N ALA A 192 4.17 -16.42 0.55
CA ALA A 192 4.58 -17.05 1.81
C ALA A 192 3.48 -17.97 2.34
N ARG A 193 3.87 -19.15 2.84
CA ARG A 193 2.94 -20.06 3.50
C ARG A 193 3.00 -19.87 5.02
N ALA A 194 1.89 -19.45 5.62
CA ALA A 194 1.76 -19.38 7.07
C ALA A 194 1.34 -20.75 7.63
N TYR A 195 1.99 -21.19 8.70
CA TYR A 195 1.74 -22.50 9.33
C TYR A 195 0.99 -22.39 10.66
N ASN A 196 0.95 -21.19 11.24
CA ASN A 196 0.23 -20.86 12.46
C ASN A 196 0.03 -19.34 12.54
N SER A 197 -0.74 -18.87 13.52
CA SER A 197 -1.08 -17.45 13.71
C SER A 197 0.14 -16.58 14.02
N ASP A 198 1.09 -17.08 14.81
CA ASP A 198 2.29 -16.32 15.19
C ASP A 198 3.19 -16.08 13.98
N HIS A 199 3.34 -17.11 13.14
CA HIS A 199 4.05 -17.02 11.87
C HIS A 199 3.33 -16.07 10.90
N GLN A 200 2.00 -16.12 10.81
CA GLN A 200 1.24 -15.18 9.98
C GLN A 200 1.48 -13.72 10.42
N ALA A 201 1.48 -13.46 11.73
CA ALA A 201 1.77 -12.13 12.27
C ALA A 201 3.22 -11.67 11.98
N GLN A 202 4.19 -12.60 11.99
CA GLN A 202 5.55 -12.30 11.58
C GLN A 202 5.64 -11.95 10.09
N LEU A 203 4.99 -12.74 9.22
CA LEU A 203 4.98 -12.47 7.78
C LEU A 203 4.40 -11.10 7.44
N LEU A 204 3.42 -10.61 8.20
CA LEU A 204 2.90 -9.24 8.02
C LEU A 204 3.93 -8.15 8.33
N ARG A 205 4.82 -8.37 9.31
CA ARG A 205 5.93 -7.45 9.61
C ARG A 205 7.00 -7.49 8.51
N ASP A 206 7.29 -8.67 8.00
CA ASP A 206 8.26 -8.81 6.91
C ASP A 206 7.70 -8.17 5.62
N ALA A 207 6.39 -8.32 5.39
CA ALA A 207 5.65 -7.70 4.30
C ALA A 207 5.71 -6.15 4.34
N SER A 208 5.52 -5.51 5.49
CA SER A 208 5.61 -4.04 5.60
C SER A 208 6.98 -3.52 5.20
N ARG A 209 8.02 -4.23 5.60
CA ARG A 209 9.40 -3.91 5.25
C ARG A 209 9.67 -4.09 3.76
N LEU A 210 9.22 -5.19 3.17
CA LEU A 210 9.38 -5.46 1.75
C LEU A 210 8.67 -4.41 0.89
N MET A 211 7.46 -3.98 1.26
CA MET A 211 6.72 -2.93 0.55
C MET A 211 7.49 -1.61 0.51
N THR A 212 8.10 -1.22 1.64
CA THR A 212 8.84 0.04 1.75
C THR A 212 10.17 0.01 0.96
N LEU A 213 10.83 -1.14 0.90
CA LEU A 213 12.10 -1.30 0.16
C LEU A 213 11.89 -1.46 -1.35
N SER A 214 10.72 -1.93 -1.77
CA SER A 214 10.40 -2.26 -3.17
C SER A 214 10.24 -1.03 -4.07
N SER A 215 10.16 0.17 -3.49
CA SER A 215 10.24 1.44 -4.21
C SER A 215 11.58 1.62 -4.97
N ASN A 216 12.58 0.76 -4.74
CA ASN A 216 13.93 0.80 -5.32
C ASN A 216 14.42 -0.51 -5.98
N GLY A 217 13.57 -1.26 -6.72
CA GLY A 217 14.02 -2.35 -7.62
C GLY A 217 13.53 -3.78 -7.30
N THR A 218 13.99 -4.75 -8.12
CA THR A 218 13.46 -6.13 -8.28
C THR A 218 13.56 -7.01 -7.02
N LEU A 219 12.51 -7.82 -6.77
CA LEU A 219 12.33 -8.65 -5.56
C LEU A 219 13.36 -9.80 -5.43
N GLN A 220 13.86 -10.33 -6.55
CA GLN A 220 14.67 -11.56 -6.60
C GLN A 220 15.95 -11.50 -5.75
N ASN A 221 16.61 -10.34 -5.64
CA ASN A 221 17.86 -10.20 -4.88
C ASN A 221 17.66 -10.13 -3.35
N ARG A 222 16.42 -10.08 -2.86
CA ARG A 222 16.11 -9.64 -1.48
C ARG A 222 15.40 -10.68 -0.62
N LEU A 223 14.88 -11.76 -1.22
CA LEU A 223 14.26 -12.89 -0.51
C LEU A 223 15.27 -13.95 -0.03
N GLN A 224 16.57 -13.78 -0.28
CA GLN A 224 17.64 -14.71 0.09
C GLN A 224 18.55 -14.21 1.24
N ARG A 225 18.12 -13.21 2.01
CA ARG A 225 18.87 -12.70 3.18
C ARG A 225 18.05 -12.78 4.45
#